data_AF-A0AB33EV18-F1
#
_entry.id   AF-A0AB33EV18-F1
#
_cell.length_a   1.000
_cell.length_b   1.000
_cell.length_c   1.000
_cell.angle_alpha   90.00
_cell.angle_beta   90.00
_cell.angle_gamma   90.00
#
_symmetry.space_group_name_H-M   'P 1'
#
loop_
_entity.id
_entity.type
_entity.pdbx_description
1 polymer ?
#
loop_
_entity_poly.entity_id
_entity_poly.type
_entity_poly.pdbx_seq_one_letter_code
_entity_poly.pdbx_strand_id
1 'polypeptide(L)'
;MVTSPIQQPTTVLGRALAATGEPRWRERLIVHLGPVRQGFTEHVRITEGPAGRYADLLRTAPRLHRGVRLLVDEHAAIVAALAALQHAVGSSAVSAEEVREQAGNLLRVLDRHRRRGADLLWEAYQADLGGGD
;
A
#
# COMPACT_ATOMS: atom_id res chain seq x y z
N MET A 1 -11.08 16.59 2.07
CA MET A 1 -9.79 16.05 1.61
C MET A 1 -9.48 14.80 2.44
N VAL A 2 -10.00 13.63 2.04
CA VAL A 2 -9.85 12.39 2.81
C VAL A 2 -8.43 11.87 2.60
N THR A 3 -7.55 12.13 3.55
CA THR A 3 -6.28 11.41 3.65
C THR A 3 -6.61 9.93 3.75
N SER A 4 -6.28 9.17 2.72
CA SER A 4 -6.43 7.71 2.75
C SER A 4 -5.70 7.15 3.98
N PRO A 5 -6.30 6.22 4.75
CA PRO A 5 -5.78 5.74 6.03
C PRO A 5 -4.37 5.12 5.98
N ILE A 6 -3.81 4.93 4.77
CA ILE A 6 -2.45 4.42 4.53
C ILE A 6 -1.36 5.50 4.73
N GLN A 7 -1.66 6.80 4.67
CA GLN A 7 -0.59 7.83 4.60
C GLN A 7 0.15 8.10 5.92
N GLN A 8 -0.55 8.08 7.06
CA GLN A 8 0.08 8.32 8.36
C GLN A 8 1.03 7.16 8.75
N PRO A 9 0.64 5.88 8.58
CA PRO A 9 1.51 4.74 8.88
C PRO A 9 2.83 4.72 8.09
N THR A 10 2.84 5.10 6.81
CA THR A 10 4.05 5.02 5.96
C THR A 10 5.13 6.03 6.33
N THR A 11 4.74 7.24 6.73
CA THR A 11 5.68 8.28 7.15
C THR A 11 6.35 7.91 8.49
N VAL A 12 5.58 7.33 9.40
CA VAL A 12 6.10 6.84 10.67
C VAL A 12 7.07 5.68 10.46
N LEU A 13 6.76 4.74 9.56
CA LEU A 13 7.68 3.67 9.16
C LEU A 13 8.98 4.23 8.57
N GLY A 14 8.89 5.22 7.68
CA GLY A 14 10.07 5.90 7.11
C GLY A 14 11.01 6.50 8.17
N ARG A 15 10.45 7.13 9.21
CA ARG A 15 11.25 7.65 10.34
C ARG A 15 11.87 6.54 11.17
N ALA A 16 11.13 5.46 11.43
CA ALA A 16 11.66 4.32 12.18
C ALA A 16 12.83 3.64 11.44
N LEU A 17 12.81 3.61 10.11
CA LEU A 17 13.92 3.10 9.29
C LEU A 17 15.17 3.98 9.35
N ALA A 18 15.02 5.29 9.47
CA ALA A 18 16.16 6.19 9.63
C ALA A 18 16.91 5.96 10.96
N ALA A 19 16.26 5.33 11.95
CA ALA A 19 16.81 5.05 13.28
C ALA A 19 17.39 3.63 13.42
N THR A 20 17.66 2.89 12.34
CA THR A 20 18.16 1.50 12.41
C THR A 20 19.59 1.36 12.97
N GLY A 21 20.30 2.47 13.18
CA GLY A 21 21.60 2.51 13.86
C GLY A 21 21.52 2.60 15.38
N GLU A 22 20.31 2.75 15.94
CA GLU A 22 20.12 2.95 17.38
C GLU A 22 19.77 1.64 18.12
N PRO A 23 19.98 1.57 19.44
CA PRO A 23 19.52 0.44 20.25
C PRO A 23 18.02 0.17 20.07
N ARG A 24 17.63 -1.10 20.11
CA ARG A 24 16.22 -1.54 20.00
C ARG A 24 15.49 -1.08 18.72
N TRP A 25 16.22 -0.90 17.62
CA TRP A 25 15.61 -0.47 16.35
C TRP A 25 14.61 -1.50 15.80
N ARG A 26 14.83 -2.80 16.04
CA ARG A 26 13.93 -3.87 15.59
C ARG A 26 12.57 -3.77 16.27
N GLU A 27 12.56 -3.62 17.59
CA GLU A 27 11.34 -3.49 18.40
C GLU A 27 10.52 -2.28 17.94
N ARG A 28 11.18 -1.15 17.67
CA ARG A 28 10.52 0.05 17.13
C ARG A 28 9.92 -0.18 15.75
N LEU A 29 10.65 -0.84 14.84
CA LEU A 29 10.11 -1.17 13.53
C LEU A 29 8.90 -2.11 13.62
N ILE A 30 8.94 -3.12 14.49
CA ILE A 30 7.81 -4.05 14.70
C ILE A 30 6.56 -3.28 15.13
N VAL A 31 6.69 -2.37 16.11
CA VAL A 31 5.58 -1.55 16.60
C VAL A 31 4.94 -0.73 15.49
N HIS A 32 5.73 -0.20 14.56
CA HIS A 32 5.22 0.63 13.46
C HIS A 32 4.75 -0.18 12.24
N LEU A 33 5.26 -1.38 12.03
CA LEU A 33 4.88 -2.22 10.89
C LEU A 33 3.47 -2.82 11.08
N GLY A 34 3.08 -3.14 12.31
CA GLY A 34 1.74 -3.68 12.63
C GLY A 34 0.59 -2.81 12.09
N PRO A 35 0.52 -1.51 12.44
CA PRO A 35 -0.49 -0.60 11.92
C PRO A 35 -0.48 -0.46 10.39
N VAL A 36 0.70 -0.47 9.74
CA VAL A 36 0.80 -0.41 8.27
C VAL A 36 0.16 -1.66 7.65
N ARG A 37 0.46 -2.85 8.19
CA ARG A 37 -0.12 -4.12 7.72
C ARG A 37 -1.62 -4.17 7.88
N GLN A 38 -2.13 -3.78 9.04
CA GLN A 38 -3.55 -3.73 9.32
C GLN A 38 -4.27 -2.75 8.38
N GLY A 39 -3.74 -1.53 8.24
CA GLY A 39 -4.30 -0.51 7.36
C GLY A 39 -4.33 -0.94 5.89
N PHE A 40 -3.28 -1.63 5.43
CA PHE A 40 -3.24 -2.15 4.06
C PHE A 40 -4.19 -3.34 3.84
N THR A 41 -4.31 -4.24 4.81
CA THR A 41 -5.27 -5.35 4.75
C THR A 41 -6.71 -4.82 4.66
N GLU A 42 -7.04 -3.81 5.47
CA GLU A 42 -8.34 -3.15 5.42
C GLU A 42 -8.57 -2.42 4.10
N HIS A 43 -7.53 -1.78 3.55
CA HIS A 43 -7.60 -1.17 2.23
C HIS A 43 -7.98 -2.18 1.14
N VAL A 44 -7.29 -3.33 1.09
CA VAL A 44 -7.61 -4.42 0.14
C VAL A 44 -9.04 -4.91 0.33
N ARG A 45 -9.48 -5.09 1.58
CA ARG A 45 -10.87 -5.51 1.87
C ARG A 45 -11.90 -4.51 1.35
N ILE A 46 -11.67 -3.21 1.52
CA ILE A 46 -12.58 -2.15 1.06
C ILE A 46 -12.59 -2.02 -0.47
N THR A 47 -11.47 -2.26 -1.13
CA THR A 47 -11.36 -2.11 -2.60
C THR A 47 -11.82 -3.35 -3.35
N GLU A 48 -11.41 -4.54 -2.90
CA GLU A 48 -11.60 -5.81 -3.62
C GLU A 48 -12.68 -6.73 -3.04
N GLY A 49 -13.20 -6.44 -1.84
CA GLY A 49 -14.19 -7.29 -1.19
C GLY A 49 -15.45 -7.52 -2.05
N PRO A 50 -16.35 -8.44 -1.64
CA PRO A 50 -17.59 -8.72 -2.40
C PRO A 50 -18.48 -7.50 -2.66
N ALA A 51 -18.45 -6.52 -1.76
CA ALA A 51 -19.06 -5.20 -1.89
C ALA A 51 -17.99 -4.09 -2.00
N GLY A 52 -16.86 -4.43 -2.61
CA GLY A 52 -15.68 -3.59 -2.72
C GLY A 52 -15.83 -2.56 -3.84
N ARG A 53 -15.12 -1.44 -3.68
CA ARG A 53 -15.21 -0.29 -4.59
C ARG A 53 -14.85 -0.64 -6.04
N TYR A 54 -13.99 -1.63 -6.28
CA TYR A 54 -13.62 -2.02 -7.64
C TYR A 54 -14.77 -2.72 -8.39
N ALA A 55 -15.58 -3.52 -7.70
CA ALA A 55 -16.76 -4.13 -8.32
C ALA A 55 -17.76 -3.06 -8.79
N ASP A 56 -18.03 -2.07 -7.92
CA ASP A 56 -18.88 -0.93 -8.26
C ASP A 56 -18.30 -0.08 -9.39
N LEU A 57 -16.99 0.22 -9.34
CA LEU A 57 -16.30 0.98 -10.37
C LEU A 57 -16.37 0.29 -11.74
N LEU A 58 -16.23 -1.03 -11.80
CA LEU A 58 -16.30 -1.76 -13.06
C LEU A 58 -17.72 -1.88 -13.61
N ARG A 59 -18.74 -1.80 -12.75
CA ARG A 59 -20.14 -1.72 -13.18
C ARG A 59 -20.45 -0.40 -13.90
N THR A 60 -19.86 0.72 -13.47
CA THR A 60 -20.09 2.04 -14.07
C THR A 60 -19.06 2.41 -15.15
N ALA A 61 -17.84 1.87 -15.06
CA ALA A 61 -16.75 2.14 -15.99
C ALA A 61 -15.99 0.86 -16.40
N PRO A 62 -16.60 -0.05 -17.18
CA PRO A 62 -16.00 -1.34 -17.56
C PRO A 62 -14.62 -1.25 -18.24
N ARG A 63 -14.37 -0.15 -18.97
CA ARG A 63 -13.08 0.16 -19.62
C ARG A 63 -11.89 0.19 -18.65
N LEU A 64 -12.14 0.42 -17.36
CA LEU A 64 -11.11 0.48 -16.32
C LEU A 64 -10.67 -0.91 -15.83
N HIS A 65 -11.22 -2.00 -16.38
CA HIS A 65 -10.90 -3.38 -15.99
C HIS A 65 -9.40 -3.67 -15.92
N ARG A 66 -8.63 -3.23 -16.91
CA ARG A 66 -7.17 -3.44 -16.94
C ARG A 66 -6.47 -2.69 -15.81
N GLY A 67 -6.88 -1.46 -15.51
CA GLY A 67 -6.34 -0.66 -14.42
C GLY A 67 -6.66 -1.27 -13.05
N VAL A 68 -7.90 -1.72 -12.84
CA VAL A 68 -8.30 -2.45 -11.63
C VAL A 68 -7.48 -3.71 -11.43
N ARG A 69 -7.32 -4.55 -12.47
CA ARG A 69 -6.51 -5.77 -12.38
C ARG A 69 -5.07 -5.50 -11.98
N LEU A 70 -4.45 -4.44 -12.54
CA LEU A 70 -3.11 -4.04 -12.16
C LEU A 70 -3.03 -3.66 -10.67
N LEU A 71 -4.02 -2.94 -10.14
CA LEU A 71 -4.03 -2.57 -8.72
C LEU A 71 -4.22 -3.79 -7.81
N VAL A 72 -5.02 -4.78 -8.22
CA VAL A 72 -5.19 -6.05 -7.50
C VAL A 72 -3.86 -6.83 -7.44
N ASP A 73 -3.15 -6.94 -8.56
CA ASP A 73 -1.84 -7.59 -8.59
C ASP A 73 -0.83 -6.86 -7.68
N GLU A 74 -0.88 -5.53 -7.65
CA GLU A 74 -0.06 -4.71 -6.76
C GLU A 74 -0.43 -4.89 -5.29
N HIS A 75 -1.71 -5.03 -4.94
CA HIS A 75 -2.14 -5.33 -3.58
C HIS A 75 -1.54 -6.64 -3.09
N ALA A 76 -1.62 -7.71 -3.90
CA ALA A 76 -1.02 -9.00 -3.56
C ALA A 76 0.50 -8.88 -3.34
N ALA A 77 1.21 -8.15 -4.21
CA ALA A 77 2.64 -7.92 -4.08
C ALA A 77 3.00 -7.12 -2.80
N ILE A 78 2.22 -6.08 -2.46
CA ILE A 78 2.44 -5.28 -1.25
C ILE A 78 2.17 -6.10 0.02
N VAL A 79 1.10 -6.92 0.04
CA VAL A 79 0.82 -7.83 1.16
C VAL A 79 1.99 -8.79 1.38
N ALA A 80 2.53 -9.38 0.31
CA ALA A 80 3.69 -10.25 0.38
C ALA A 80 4.94 -9.51 0.89
N ALA A 81 5.22 -8.32 0.38
CA ALA A 81 6.37 -7.50 0.81
C ALA A 81 6.26 -7.09 2.29
N LEU A 82 5.07 -6.73 2.75
CA LEU A 82 4.80 -6.43 4.16
C LEU A 82 5.03 -7.64 5.07
N ALA A 83 4.61 -8.83 4.65
CA ALA A 83 4.85 -10.07 5.40
C ALA A 83 6.35 -10.43 5.44
N ALA A 84 7.04 -10.31 4.30
CA ALA A 84 8.48 -10.55 4.20
C ALA A 84 9.28 -9.60 5.10
N LEU A 85 8.97 -8.30 5.08
CA LEU A 85 9.62 -7.32 5.94
C LEU A 85 9.38 -7.62 7.42
N GLN A 86 8.18 -8.06 7.80
CA GLN A 86 7.90 -8.43 9.19
C GLN A 86 8.76 -9.62 9.63
N HIS A 87 8.90 -10.64 8.77
CA HIS A 87 9.73 -11.79 9.05
C HIS A 87 11.21 -11.39 9.16
N ALA A 88 11.70 -10.52 8.26
CA ALA A 88 13.06 -10.02 8.26
C ALA A 88 13.40 -9.25 9.54
N VAL A 89 12.53 -8.33 9.98
CA VAL A 89 12.74 -7.55 11.22
C VAL A 89 12.75 -8.46 12.46
N GLY A 90 11.98 -9.55 12.46
CA GLY A 90 11.96 -10.53 13.55
C GLY A 90 13.19 -11.44 13.61
N SER A 91 14.01 -11.48 12.56
CA SER A 91 15.19 -12.33 12.48
C SER A 91 16.46 -11.57 12.86
N SER A 92 17.24 -12.11 13.80
CA SER A 92 18.57 -11.58 14.13
C SER A 92 19.60 -11.84 13.04
N ALA A 93 19.35 -12.80 12.15
CA ALA A 93 20.23 -13.15 11.04
C ALA A 93 20.17 -12.13 9.89
N VAL A 94 19.11 -11.33 9.78
CA VAL A 94 18.99 -10.29 8.77
C VAL A 94 19.60 -8.98 9.28
N SER A 95 20.49 -8.40 8.49
CA SER A 95 21.18 -7.15 8.83
C SER A 95 20.26 -5.93 8.79
N ALA A 96 20.66 -4.86 9.47
CA ALA A 96 19.94 -3.58 9.43
C ALA A 96 19.94 -2.96 8.02
N GLU A 97 20.93 -3.27 7.18
CA GLU A 97 21.01 -2.81 5.80
C GLU A 97 19.98 -3.50 4.91
N GLU A 98 19.88 -4.83 4.98
CA GLU A 98 18.89 -5.60 4.25
C GLU A 98 17.46 -5.21 4.63
N VAL A 99 17.19 -4.97 5.93
CA VAL A 99 15.88 -4.47 6.37
C VAL A 99 15.58 -3.07 5.79
N ARG A 100 16.57 -2.18 5.77
CA ARG A 100 16.42 -0.83 5.17
C ARG A 100 16.13 -0.92 3.68
N GLU A 101 16.82 -1.81 2.96
CA GLU A 101 16.59 -2.01 1.54
C GLU A 101 15.17 -2.52 1.25
N GLN A 102 14.75 -3.58 1.95
CA GLN A 102 13.40 -4.15 1.81
C GLN A 102 12.32 -3.11 2.11
N ALA A 103 12.48 -2.36 3.19
CA ALA A 103 11.51 -1.36 3.58
C ALA A 103 11.51 -0.13 2.64
N GLY A 104 12.67 0.27 2.13
CA GLY A 104 12.78 1.30 1.10
C GLY A 104 12.10 0.89 -0.21
N ASN A 105 12.25 -0.38 -0.62
CA ASN A 105 11.52 -0.96 -1.74
C ASN A 105 10.00 -0.93 -1.50
N LEU A 106 9.53 -1.37 -0.33
CA LEU A 106 8.12 -1.34 0.04
C LEU A 106 7.54 0.09 -0.02
N LEU A 107 8.24 1.08 0.52
CA LEU A 107 7.80 2.48 0.48
C LEU A 107 7.65 3.01 -0.95
N ARG A 108 8.59 2.66 -1.85
CA ARG A 108 8.49 3.01 -3.28
C ARG A 108 7.29 2.36 -3.95
N VAL A 109 7.04 1.08 -3.66
CA VAL A 109 5.89 0.35 -4.23
C VAL A 109 4.57 0.96 -3.75
N LEU A 110 4.44 1.25 -2.45
CA LEU A 110 3.25 1.90 -1.86
C LEU A 110 2.98 3.27 -2.50
N ASP A 111 4.02 4.06 -2.71
CA ASP A 111 3.90 5.38 -3.34
C ASP A 111 3.49 5.29 -4.82
N ARG A 112 4.02 4.31 -5.55
CA ARG A 112 3.63 4.05 -6.96
C ARG A 112 2.19 3.53 -7.05
N HIS A 113 1.79 2.64 -6.15
CA HIS A 113 0.44 2.12 -6.05
C HIS A 113 -0.56 3.26 -5.80
N ARG A 114 -0.26 4.15 -4.85
CA ARG A 114 -1.09 5.32 -4.54
C ARG A 114 -1.29 6.23 -5.75
N ARG A 115 -0.22 6.53 -6.50
CA ARG A 115 -0.32 7.35 -7.73
C ARG A 115 -1.26 6.71 -8.74
N ARG A 116 -1.06 5.42 -9.05
CA ARG A 116 -1.93 4.72 -10.00
C ARG A 116 -3.38 4.63 -9.53
N GLY A 117 -3.62 4.46 -8.23
CA GLY A 117 -4.96 4.52 -7.66
C GLY A 117 -5.62 5.88 -7.88
N ALA A 118 -4.87 6.98 -7.77
CA ALA A 118 -5.36 8.32 -8.07
C ALA A 118 -5.64 8.53 -9.57
N ASP A 119 -4.75 8.03 -10.44
CA ASP A 119 -4.92 8.08 -11.90
C ASP A 119 -6.21 7.34 -12.32
N LEU A 120 -6.45 6.15 -11.75
CA LEU A 120 -7.67 5.37 -12.01
C LEU A 120 -8.95 6.12 -11.61
N LEU A 121 -8.95 6.78 -10.45
CA LEU A 121 -10.09 7.59 -9.99
C LEU A 121 -10.31 8.81 -10.87
N TRP A 122 -9.23 9.44 -11.35
CA TRP A 122 -9.31 10.54 -12.30
C TRP A 122 -9.90 10.10 -13.65
N GLU A 123 -9.46 8.97 -14.20
CA GLU A 123 -10.01 8.39 -15.44
C GLU A 123 -11.49 8.02 -15.31
N ALA A 124 -11.94 7.61 -14.12
CA ALA A 124 -13.35 7.38 -13.83
C ALA A 124 -14.14 8.70 -13.92
N TYR A 125 -13.67 9.74 -13.21
CA TYR A 125 -14.33 11.04 -13.15
C TYR A 125 -14.39 11.76 -14.50
N GLN A 126 -13.30 11.77 -15.27
CA GLN A 126 -13.26 12.45 -16.58
C GLN A 126 -14.26 11.89 -17.58
N ALA A 127 -14.52 10.59 -17.54
CA ALA A 127 -15.48 9.98 -18.44
C ALA A 127 -16.93 10.24 -18.02
N ASP A 128 -17.20 10.30 -16.72
CA ASP A 128 -18.54 10.64 -16.21
C ASP A 128 -18.94 12.07 -16.62
N LEU A 129 -17.97 12.98 -16.75
CA LEU A 129 -18.18 14.34 -17.26
C LEU A 129 -18.28 14.43 -18.79
N GLY A 130 -17.70 13.48 -19.53
CA GLY A 130 -17.61 13.51 -21.00
C GLY A 130 -18.74 12.77 -21.73
N GLY A 131 -19.70 12.18 -21.01
CA GLY A 131 -20.78 11.37 -21.59
C GLY A 131 -22.13 12.10 -21.75
N GLY A 132 -22.13 13.44 -21.73
CA GLY A 132 -23.35 14.24 -21.88
C GLY A 132 -23.60 14.66 -23.32
N ASP A 133 -24.19 13.78 -24.12
CA ASP A 133 -24.82 14.08 -25.42
C ASP A 133 -26.29 13.66 -25.39
#